data_AF-A0A085ER83-F1
#
_entry.id   AF-A0A085ER83-F1
#
_cell.length_a   1.000
_cell.length_b   1.000
_cell.length_c   1.000
_cell.angle_alpha   90.00
_cell.angle_beta   90.00
_cell.angle_gamma   90.00
#
_symmetry.space_group_name_H-M   'P 1'
#
loop_
_entity.id
_entity.type
_entity.pdbx_description
1 polymer ?
#
loop_
_entity_poly.entity_id
_entity_poly.type
_entity_poly.pdbx_seq_one_letter_code
_entity_poly.pdbx_strand_id
1 'polypeptide(L)'
;MRSIVVDSSSRSRLVLREVPEAAPLPDQAVVRVHSTSLNQGELRFAMTTAPDGTRPGWDFAEGLQRLIRLVELGSLRPRIALEASWQDIGDVAERFMRREISGKVVLHLD
;
A
#
# COMPACT_ATOMS: atom_id res chain seq x y z
N MET A 1 14.63 1.97 7.12
CA MET A 1 13.17 2.06 7.29
C MET A 1 12.54 0.82 6.67
N ARG A 2 11.50 0.26 7.26
CA ARG A 2 10.79 -0.89 6.69
C ARG A 2 9.90 -0.48 5.51
N SER A 3 9.91 -1.25 4.43
CA SER A 3 9.08 -1.00 3.24
C SER A 3 8.65 -2.32 2.61
N ILE A 4 7.48 -2.33 1.98
CA ILE A 4 7.04 -3.42 1.12
C ILE A 4 7.80 -3.31 -0.20
N VAL A 5 8.45 -4.39 -0.61
CA VAL A 5 9.29 -4.45 -1.81
C VAL A 5 8.89 -5.63 -2.68
N VAL A 6 8.90 -5.44 -3.99
CA VAL A 6 8.79 -6.52 -4.97
C VAL A 6 10.09 -7.32 -5.00
N ASP A 7 9.98 -8.62 -4.76
CA ASP A 7 11.06 -9.61 -4.75
C ASP A 7 10.57 -10.88 -5.46
N SER A 8 10.90 -11.03 -6.73
CA SER A 8 10.48 -12.16 -7.56
C SER A 8 11.02 -13.52 -7.09
N SER A 9 12.04 -13.55 -6.23
CA SER A 9 12.57 -14.77 -5.63
C SER A 9 11.70 -15.28 -4.46
N SER A 10 10.89 -14.41 -3.87
CA SER A 10 9.94 -14.78 -2.82
C SER A 10 8.68 -15.42 -3.39
N ARG A 11 8.14 -16.42 -2.69
CA ARG A 11 6.85 -17.05 -3.02
C ARG A 11 5.70 -16.03 -3.07
N SER A 12 5.68 -15.08 -2.15
CA SER A 12 4.63 -14.05 -2.08
C SER A 12 4.85 -12.91 -3.07
N ARG A 13 6.06 -12.80 -3.65
CA ARG A 13 6.58 -11.68 -4.44
C ARG A 13 6.62 -10.32 -3.74
N LEU A 14 5.74 -10.05 -2.78
CA LEU A 14 5.78 -8.87 -1.91
C LEU A 14 6.32 -9.28 -0.54
N VAL A 15 7.38 -8.60 -0.13
CA VAL A 15 8.07 -8.88 1.14
C VAL A 15 8.35 -7.59 1.89
N LEU A 16 8.37 -7.68 3.22
CA LEU A 16 8.82 -6.58 4.05
C LEU A 16 10.35 -6.61 4.16
N ARG A 17 11.02 -5.50 3.82
CA ARG A 17 12.48 -5.36 3.86
C ARG A 17 12.87 -4.05 4.53
N GLU A 18 14.04 -4.03 5.17
CA GLU A 18 14.70 -2.78 5.51
C GLU A 18 15.29 -2.13 4.24
N VAL A 19 15.02 -0.84 4.07
CA VAL A 19 15.52 -0.02 2.97
C VAL A 19 16.08 1.31 3.50
N PRO A 20 16.99 1.98 2.76
CA PRO A 20 17.44 3.32 3.11
C PRO A 20 16.28 4.31 3.23
N GLU A 21 16.38 5.24 4.18
CA GLU A 21 15.45 6.35 4.28
C GLU A 21 15.57 7.26 3.06
N ALA A 22 14.44 7.80 2.59
CA ALA A 22 14.43 8.66 1.41
C ALA A 22 15.07 10.01 1.74
N ALA A 23 16.02 10.47 0.92
CA ALA A 23 16.55 11.82 0.97
C ALA A 23 15.75 12.70 -0.01
N PRO A 24 15.09 13.79 0.45
CA PRO A 24 14.30 14.64 -0.44
C PRO A 24 15.21 15.51 -1.30
N LEU A 25 14.81 15.75 -2.55
CA LEU A 25 15.28 16.88 -3.37
C LEU A 25 14.73 18.22 -2.83
N PRO A 26 15.24 19.39 -3.28
CA PRO A 26 14.79 20.69 -2.77
C PRO A 26 13.29 20.97 -2.89
N ASP A 27 12.61 20.34 -3.83
CA ASP A 27 11.18 20.44 -4.12
C ASP A 27 10.36 19.25 -3.59
N GLN A 28 10.96 18.42 -2.74
CA GLN A 28 10.34 17.22 -2.18
C GLN A 28 10.24 17.30 -0.66
N ALA A 29 9.29 16.56 -0.11
CA ALA A 29 9.13 16.38 1.33
C ALA A 29 9.13 14.88 1.66
N VAL A 30 9.74 14.52 2.80
CA VAL A 30 9.62 13.18 3.39
C VAL A 30 8.44 13.20 4.34
N VAL A 31 7.46 12.33 4.09
CA VAL A 31 6.24 12.22 4.91
C VAL A 31 6.28 10.92 5.71
N ARG A 32 6.01 11.01 7.02
CA ARG A 32 5.82 9.84 7.85
C ARG A 32 4.46 9.21 7.51
N VAL A 33 4.48 8.01 6.95
CA VAL A 33 3.27 7.23 6.66
C VAL A 33 2.92 6.38 7.87
N HIS A 34 1.70 6.53 8.39
CA HIS A 34 1.19 5.74 9.52
C HIS A 34 0.34 4.54 9.06
N SER A 35 -0.32 4.69 7.92
CA SER A 35 -1.07 3.63 7.25
C SER A 35 -1.11 3.91 5.76
N THR A 36 -1.22 2.86 4.96
CA THR A 36 -1.44 2.96 3.52
C THR A 36 -2.45 1.90 3.11
N SER A 37 -3.23 2.20 2.08
CA SER A 37 -4.22 1.26 1.54
C SER A 37 -3.71 0.61 0.28
N LEU A 38 -3.94 -0.68 0.13
CA LEU A 38 -3.65 -1.37 -1.13
C LEU A 38 -4.82 -1.28 -2.09
N ASN A 39 -4.48 -1.05 -3.36
CA ASN A 39 -5.42 -1.09 -4.47
C ASN A 39 -5.13 -2.25 -5.41
N GLN A 40 -6.18 -2.77 -6.03
CA GLN A 40 -6.07 -3.88 -6.97
C GLN A 40 -5.23 -3.54 -8.21
N GLY A 41 -5.25 -2.29 -8.69
CA GLY A 41 -4.45 -1.85 -9.83
C GLY A 41 -2.95 -1.88 -9.55
N GLU A 42 -2.55 -1.29 -8.41
CA GLU A 42 -1.16 -1.30 -7.93
C GLU A 42 -0.69 -2.72 -7.64
N LEU A 43 -1.51 -3.51 -6.95
CA LEU A 43 -1.15 -4.87 -6.60
C LEU A 43 -0.99 -5.74 -7.86
N ARG A 44 -1.89 -5.60 -8.84
CA ARG A 44 -1.77 -6.30 -10.12
C ARG A 44 -0.43 -5.97 -10.78
N PHE A 45 -0.07 -4.69 -10.88
CA PHE A 45 1.21 -4.29 -11.42
C PHE A 45 2.39 -4.88 -10.65
N ALA A 46 2.39 -4.76 -9.32
CA ALA A 46 3.44 -5.26 -8.44
C ALA A 46 3.64 -6.78 -8.59
N MET A 47 2.52 -7.51 -8.69
CA MET A 47 2.51 -8.98 -8.75
C MET A 47 2.85 -9.54 -10.13
N THR A 48 2.68 -8.78 -11.22
CA THR A 48 2.88 -9.31 -12.58
C THR A 48 4.11 -8.76 -13.28
N THR A 49 4.34 -7.45 -13.22
CA THR A 49 5.23 -6.75 -14.17
C THR A 49 6.23 -5.83 -13.52
N ALA A 50 6.02 -5.43 -12.26
CA ALA A 50 6.96 -4.58 -11.55
C ALA A 50 8.32 -5.27 -11.40
N PRO A 51 9.44 -4.55 -11.63
CA PRO A 51 10.78 -5.08 -11.39
C PRO A 51 11.07 -5.25 -9.89
N ASP A 52 12.03 -6.11 -9.57
CA ASP A 52 12.50 -6.29 -8.21
C ASP A 52 13.05 -4.98 -7.63
N GLY A 53 12.82 -4.75 -6.35
CA GLY A 53 13.15 -3.49 -5.68
C GLY A 53 12.06 -2.42 -5.79
N THR A 54 11.03 -2.60 -6.64
CA THR A 54 9.89 -1.67 -6.69
C THR A 54 9.21 -1.59 -5.32
N ARG A 55 8.91 -0.37 -4.88
CA ARG A 55 8.14 -0.07 -3.66
C ARG A 55 6.74 0.41 -4.07
N PRO A 56 5.69 -0.40 -3.87
CA PRO A 56 4.30 -0.02 -4.17
C PRO A 56 3.82 1.13 -3.26
N GLY A 57 2.82 1.90 -3.70
CA GLY A 57 2.22 3.01 -2.97
C GLY A 57 1.86 4.21 -3.86
N TRP A 58 1.07 3.99 -4.90
CA TRP A 58 0.81 4.99 -5.97
C TRP A 58 -0.09 6.17 -5.58
N ASP A 59 -0.61 6.22 -4.36
CA ASP A 59 -1.73 7.10 -4.03
C ASP A 59 -1.30 8.34 -3.22
N PHE A 60 -0.88 9.40 -3.92
CA PHE A 60 -1.01 10.77 -3.41
C PHE A 60 -1.47 11.70 -4.54
N ALA A 61 -2.72 12.16 -4.47
CA ALA A 61 -3.30 13.13 -5.43
C ALA A 61 -4.11 14.19 -4.68
N GLU A 62 -4.28 15.39 -5.25
CA GLU A 62 -5.05 16.51 -4.66
C GLU A 62 -6.46 16.08 -4.21
N GLY A 63 -7.12 15.20 -4.98
CA GLY A 63 -8.44 14.65 -4.64
C GLY A 63 -8.49 13.89 -3.32
N LEU A 64 -7.36 13.36 -2.84
CA LEU A 64 -7.27 12.64 -1.57
C LEU A 64 -7.59 13.56 -0.38
N GLN A 65 -7.14 14.81 -0.42
CA GLN A 65 -7.41 15.77 0.66
C GLN A 65 -8.92 16.06 0.78
N ARG A 66 -9.62 16.19 -0.35
CA ARG A 66 -11.08 16.33 -0.37
C ARG A 66 -11.78 15.10 0.20
N LEU A 67 -11.33 13.90 -0.17
CA LEU A 67 -11.91 12.65 0.32
C LEU A 67 -11.71 12.50 1.84
N ILE A 68 -10.50 12.76 2.35
CA ILE A 68 -10.21 12.75 3.80
C ILE A 68 -11.16 13.67 4.55
N ARG A 69 -11.34 14.91 4.09
CA ARG A 69 -12.26 15.86 4.72
C ARG A 69 -13.70 15.34 4.76
N LEU A 70 -14.16 14.66 3.71
CA LEU A 70 -15.51 14.06 3.71
C LEU A 70 -15.62 12.89 4.69
N VAL A 71 -14.55 12.14 4.90
CA VAL A 71 -14.49 11.08 5.92
C VAL A 71 -14.52 11.67 7.32
N GLU A 72 -13.72 12.69 7.60
CA GLU A 72 -13.71 13.41 8.90
C GLU A 72 -15.08 14.00 9.23
N LEU A 73 -15.77 14.58 8.25
CA LEU A 73 -17.12 15.12 8.40
C LEU A 73 -18.21 14.03 8.46
N GLY A 74 -17.85 12.75 8.35
CA GLY A 74 -18.79 11.62 8.32
C GLY A 74 -19.70 11.56 7.10
N SER A 75 -19.49 12.45 6.13
CA SER A 75 -20.25 12.55 4.87
C SER A 75 -19.83 11.50 3.84
N LEU A 76 -18.66 10.89 4.03
CA LEU A 76 -18.18 9.73 3.29
C LEU A 76 -17.76 8.65 4.29
N ARG A 77 -18.31 7.44 4.17
CA ARG A 77 -17.88 6.27 4.96
C ARG A 77 -17.25 5.24 4.03
N PRO A 78 -15.91 5.14 3.98
CA PRO A 78 -15.24 4.15 3.15
C PRO A 78 -15.60 2.75 3.62
N ARG A 79 -15.86 1.84 2.68
CA ARG A 79 -15.94 0.41 3.01
C ARG A 79 -14.53 -0.16 3.03
N ILE A 80 -14.06 -0.50 4.23
CA ILE A 80 -12.83 -1.25 4.44
C ILE A 80 -13.19 -2.73 4.36
N ALA A 81 -12.62 -3.42 3.38
CA ALA A 81 -12.90 -4.83 3.12
C ALA A 81 -12.12 -5.75 4.07
N LEU A 82 -10.93 -5.31 4.49
CA LEU A 82 -10.07 -6.01 5.43
C LEU A 82 -9.15 -5.01 6.13
N GLU A 83 -8.92 -5.26 7.41
CA GLU A 83 -7.81 -4.69 8.17
C GLU A 83 -6.89 -5.85 8.57
N ALA A 84 -5.58 -5.69 8.39
CA ALA A 84 -4.60 -6.73 8.70
C ALA A 84 -3.26 -6.13 9.13
N SER A 85 -2.38 -6.94 9.72
CA SER A 85 -0.98 -6.54 9.94
C SER A 85 -0.27 -6.44 8.60
N TRP A 86 0.61 -5.46 8.45
CA TRP A 86 1.52 -5.38 7.29
C TRP A 86 2.50 -6.56 7.19
N GLN A 87 2.68 -7.34 8.26
CA GLN A 87 3.48 -8.56 8.23
C GLN A 87 2.83 -9.64 7.35
N ASP A 88 1.50 -9.60 7.21
CA ASP A 88 0.70 -10.56 6.44
C ASP A 88 0.52 -10.14 4.97
N ILE A 89 1.32 -9.19 4.46
CA ILE A 89 1.19 -8.62 3.11
C ILE A 89 1.15 -9.69 2.01
N GLY A 90 1.92 -10.76 2.14
CA GLY A 90 1.95 -11.84 1.16
C GLY A 90 0.61 -12.55 1.01
N ASP A 91 -0.01 -12.90 2.13
CA ASP A 91 -1.30 -13.60 2.16
C ASP A 91 -2.44 -12.67 1.72
N VAL A 92 -2.40 -11.41 2.15
CA VAL A 92 -3.35 -10.38 1.71
C VAL A 92 -3.29 -10.19 0.19
N ALA A 93 -2.09 -10.15 -0.38
CA ALA A 93 -1.88 -10.02 -1.81
C ALA A 93 -2.45 -11.23 -2.59
N GLU A 94 -2.20 -12.45 -2.12
CA GLU A 94 -2.74 -13.67 -2.74
C GLU A 94 -4.28 -13.64 -2.78
N ARG A 95 -4.91 -13.31 -1.65
CA ARG A 95 -6.38 -13.21 -1.54
C ARG A 95 -6.97 -12.15 -2.46
N PHE A 96 -6.29 -11.01 -2.62
CA PHE A 96 -6.68 -10.00 -3.61
C PHE A 96 -6.61 -10.52 -5.06
N MET A 97 -5.54 -11.25 -5.39
CA MET A 97 -5.33 -11.80 -6.74
C MET A 97 -6.38 -12.86 -7.07
N ARG A 98 -6.80 -13.64 -6.07
CA ARG A 98 -7.91 -14.60 -6.15
C ARG A 98 -9.30 -13.96 -6.14
N ARG A 99 -9.39 -12.63 -6.02
CA ARG A 99 -10.64 -11.85 -5.93
C ARG A 99 -11.52 -12.22 -4.73
N GLU A 100 -10.91 -12.73 -3.65
CA GLU A 100 -11.61 -13.03 -2.41
C GLU A 100 -11.88 -11.78 -1.57
N ILE A 101 -11.08 -10.73 -1.78
CA ILE A 101 -11.24 -9.42 -1.15
C ILE A 101 -11.70 -8.43 -2.23
N SER A 102 -12.80 -7.72 -1.95
CA SER A 102 -13.35 -6.68 -2.81
C SER A 102 -13.42 -5.37 -2.05
N GLY A 103 -12.72 -4.34 -2.55
CA GLY A 103 -12.64 -3.02 -1.92
C GLY A 103 -11.25 -2.68 -1.43
N LYS A 104 -11.18 -1.78 -0.44
CA LYS A 104 -9.92 -1.29 0.13
C LYS A 104 -9.47 -2.17 1.28
N VAL A 105 -8.17 -2.40 1.38
CA VAL A 105 -7.54 -3.05 2.54
C VAL A 105 -6.65 -2.05 3.24
N VAL A 106 -6.74 -1.99 4.57
CA VAL A 106 -5.87 -1.17 5.41
C VAL A 106 -4.89 -2.09 6.11
N LEU A 107 -3.60 -1.75 6.01
CA LEU A 107 -2.54 -2.46 6.73
C LEU A 107 -2.08 -1.62 7.92
N HIS A 108 -2.00 -2.27 9.07
CA HIS A 108 -1.48 -1.70 10.30
C HIS A 108 0.04 -1.90 10.36
N LEU A 109 0.77 -0.83 10.74
CA LEU A 109 2.24 -0.82 10.86
C LEU A 109 2.64 -1.14 12.31
N ASP A 110 2.60 -2.41 12.67
CA ASP A 110 3.00 -2.96 13.96
C ASP A 110 4.49 -3.38 14.05
#